data_AF-A0A958QHF9-F1
#
_entry.id   AF-A0A958QHF9-F1
#
_cell.length_a   1.000
_cell.length_b   1.000
_cell.length_c   1.000
_cell.angle_alpha   90.00
_cell.angle_beta   90.00
_cell.angle_gamma   90.00
#
_symmetry.space_group_name_H-M   'P 1'
#
loop_
_entity.id
_entity.type
_entity.pdbx_description
1 polymer ?
#
loop_
_entity_poly.entity_id
_entity_poly.type
_entity_poly.pdbx_seq_one_letter_code
_entity_poly.pdbx_strand_id
1 'polypeptide(L)'
;MNISAPIALRSDRGFTLMELLVALMLTGIFMGMAMANIFTVRQAYLEDIVRLRVNSNLRSAMDIVSMNVRQAGENLEGSFPSLLLSDSADDGDSLVLRRNLISDVLTLCEDVNAGQTRLFVSLSTATEPECIASNVVAAHTEFSDYRSANEDTVRVFVYDRISKEGEFVDFTGNGDIGGTDYYLDVSSLSQDYNAETTSIYMLEEFLFEVESGEETFLLYVDEKFDEPQAVAFSVTDFQVSLQMQNGSTVSELNPDSSDEWQDIQEVVLRLTGRGSWKGKEVVSTLSASYFPRNVLSN
;
A
#
# COMPACT_ATOMS: atom_id res chain seq x y z
N MET A 1 -2.86 4.24 95.30
CA MET A 1 -4.20 4.51 94.73
C MET A 1 -4.37 3.51 93.59
N ASN A 2 -5.17 2.47 93.85
CA ASN A 2 -5.46 1.35 92.95
C ASN A 2 -6.49 1.77 91.90
N ILE A 3 -6.27 1.43 90.63
CA ILE A 3 -7.36 1.06 89.70
C ILE A 3 -6.85 -0.10 88.83
N SER A 4 -7.12 -1.31 89.29
CA SER A 4 -6.92 -2.57 88.56
C SER A 4 -8.12 -2.78 87.64
N ALA A 5 -7.93 -2.74 86.32
CA ALA A 5 -8.98 -3.01 85.36
C ALA A 5 -9.33 -4.51 85.34
N PRO A 6 -10.62 -4.89 85.25
CA PRO A 6 -11.03 -6.29 85.20
C PRO A 6 -10.68 -6.91 83.85
N ILE A 7 -9.95 -8.03 83.88
CA ILE A 7 -9.73 -8.91 82.74
C ILE A 7 -11.06 -9.61 82.47
N ALA A 8 -11.77 -9.17 81.44
CA ALA A 8 -12.98 -9.85 80.96
C ALA A 8 -12.60 -11.22 80.41
N LEU A 9 -13.05 -12.29 81.08
CA LEU A 9 -12.95 -13.67 80.61
C LEU A 9 -13.70 -13.79 79.28
N ARG A 10 -12.94 -13.90 78.20
CA ARG A 10 -13.42 -14.12 76.83
C ARG A 10 -14.16 -15.46 76.82
N SER A 11 -15.45 -15.42 76.47
CA SER A 11 -16.26 -16.63 76.32
C SER A 11 -15.78 -17.41 75.11
N ASP A 12 -15.01 -18.47 75.34
CA ASP A 12 -14.68 -19.47 74.32
C ASP A 12 -15.94 -20.30 74.00
N ARG A 13 -16.81 -19.74 73.17
CA ARG A 13 -17.87 -20.51 72.52
C ARG A 13 -17.22 -21.31 71.41
N GLY A 14 -16.97 -22.59 71.67
CA GLY A 14 -16.58 -23.54 70.63
C GLY A 14 -17.65 -23.56 69.53
N PHE A 15 -17.22 -23.42 68.28
CA PHE A 15 -18.09 -23.52 67.11
C PHE A 15 -18.81 -24.87 67.12
N THR A 16 -20.11 -24.86 66.88
CA THR A 16 -20.85 -26.10 66.69
C THR A 16 -20.49 -26.72 65.34
N LEU A 17 -20.44 -28.06 65.25
CA LEU A 17 -20.10 -28.77 64.01
C LEU A 17 -21.03 -28.35 62.84
N MET A 18 -22.28 -28.01 63.16
CA MET A 18 -23.26 -27.50 62.20
C MET A 18 -22.89 -26.11 61.65
N GLU A 19 -22.37 -25.21 62.48
CA GLU A 19 -21.93 -23.87 62.06
C GLU A 19 -20.73 -23.94 61.11
N LEU A 20 -19.80 -24.87 61.36
CA LEU A 20 -18.66 -25.12 60.47
C LEU A 20 -19.10 -25.69 59.11
N LEU A 21 -20.09 -26.57 59.09
CA LEU A 21 -20.68 -27.10 57.85
C LEU A 21 -21.36 -26.00 57.03
N VAL A 22 -22.14 -25.12 57.67
CA VAL A 22 -22.81 -23.99 56.99
C VAL A 22 -21.78 -22.99 56.46
N ALA A 23 -20.74 -22.67 57.24
CA ALA A 23 -19.68 -21.78 56.82
C ALA A 23 -18.92 -22.31 55.59
N LEU A 24 -18.59 -23.61 55.57
CA LEU A 24 -17.96 -24.25 54.41
C LEU A 24 -18.88 -24.23 53.19
N MET A 25 -20.17 -24.48 53.35
CA MET A 25 -21.14 -24.44 52.27
C MET A 25 -21.23 -23.04 51.65
N LEU A 26 -21.35 -21.99 52.47
CA LEU A 26 -21.40 -20.61 52.00
C LEU A 26 -20.09 -20.21 51.31
N THR A 27 -18.94 -20.55 51.90
CA THR A 27 -17.62 -20.28 51.30
C THR A 27 -17.47 -20.97 49.94
N GLY A 28 -17.94 -22.21 49.82
CA GLY A 28 -17.95 -22.93 48.55
C GLY A 28 -18.79 -22.25 47.47
N ILE A 29 -19.97 -21.72 47.83
CA ILE A 29 -20.83 -20.97 46.90
C ILE A 29 -20.14 -19.68 46.44
N PHE A 30 -19.58 -18.90 47.37
CA PHE A 30 -18.85 -17.67 47.03
C PHE A 30 -17.63 -17.94 46.15
N MET A 31 -16.86 -18.98 46.46
CA MET A 31 -15.70 -19.37 45.66
C MET A 31 -16.11 -19.83 44.26
N GLY A 32 -17.21 -20.59 44.16
CA GLY A 32 -17.78 -21.01 42.87
C GLY A 32 -18.16 -19.82 41.99
N MET A 33 -18.85 -18.82 42.56
CA MET A 33 -19.22 -17.59 41.84
C MET A 33 -17.99 -16.77 41.43
N ALA A 34 -17.00 -16.63 42.31
CA ALA A 34 -15.77 -15.92 42.01
C ALA A 34 -15.00 -16.59 40.85
N MET A 35 -14.89 -17.92 40.88
CA MET A 35 -14.21 -18.68 39.84
C MET A 35 -14.91 -18.56 38.48
N ALA A 36 -16.25 -18.64 38.46
CA ALA A 36 -17.04 -18.45 37.25
C ALA A 36 -16.77 -17.07 36.60
N ASN A 37 -16.76 -16.00 37.40
CA ASN A 37 -16.44 -14.65 36.91
C ASN A 37 -15.02 -14.54 36.34
N ILE A 38 -14.03 -15.15 37.00
CA ILE A 38 -12.64 -15.15 36.51
C ILE A 38 -12.54 -15.82 35.13
N PHE A 39 -13.25 -16.94 34.92
CA PHE A 39 -13.28 -17.60 33.62
C PHE A 39 -13.91 -16.73 32.54
N THR A 40 -15.02 -16.06 32.83
CA THR A 40 -15.68 -15.14 31.90
C THR A 40 -14.79 -13.96 31.53
N VAL A 41 -14.15 -13.32 32.52
CA VAL A 41 -13.23 -12.20 32.29
C VAL A 41 -12.02 -12.66 31.46
N ARG A 42 -11.45 -13.82 31.77
CA ARG A 42 -10.33 -14.37 31.00
C ARG A 42 -10.72 -14.67 29.56
N GLN A 43 -11.93 -15.17 29.32
CA GLN A 43 -12.40 -15.45 27.97
C GLN A 43 -12.57 -14.17 27.16
N ALA A 44 -13.21 -13.14 27.75
CA ALA A 44 -13.35 -11.83 27.13
C ALA A 44 -11.98 -11.20 26.80
N TYR A 45 -11.05 -11.24 27.76
CA TYR A 45 -9.69 -10.72 27.57
C TYR A 45 -8.94 -11.38 26.41
N LEU A 46 -9.09 -12.70 26.22
CA LEU A 46 -8.43 -13.42 25.13
C LEU A 46 -9.06 -13.12 23.77
N GLU A 47 -10.38 -12.92 23.71
CA GLU A 47 -11.06 -12.45 22.49
C GLU A 47 -10.61 -11.03 22.13
N ASP A 48 -10.47 -10.15 23.13
CA ASP A 48 -9.96 -8.79 22.94
C ASP A 48 -8.52 -8.77 22.42
N ILE A 49 -7.65 -9.69 22.87
CA ILE A 49 -6.29 -9.83 22.32
C ILE A 49 -6.31 -10.14 20.82
N VAL A 50 -7.19 -11.04 20.37
CA VAL A 50 -7.29 -11.37 18.94
C VAL A 50 -7.80 -10.17 18.14
N ARG A 51 -8.84 -9.49 18.62
CA ARG A 51 -9.33 -8.26 17.98
C ARG A 51 -8.26 -7.18 17.91
N LEU A 52 -7.49 -6.97 18.98
CA LEU A 52 -6.40 -6.00 19.02
C LEU A 52 -5.30 -6.37 18.01
N ARG A 53 -4.97 -7.66 17.87
CA ARG A 53 -3.99 -8.12 16.88
C ARG A 53 -4.46 -7.83 15.45
N VAL A 54 -5.70 -8.21 15.12
CA VAL A 54 -6.28 -7.95 13.79
C VAL A 54 -6.27 -6.45 13.51
N ASN A 55 -6.76 -5.63 14.43
CA ASN A 55 -6.80 -4.17 14.25
C ASN A 55 -5.41 -3.53 14.13
N SER A 56 -4.43 -4.00 14.91
CA SER A 56 -3.05 -3.50 14.80
C SER A 56 -2.47 -3.84 13.43
N ASN A 57 -2.74 -5.03 12.93
CA ASN A 57 -2.26 -5.49 11.62
C ASN A 57 -2.91 -4.70 10.47
N LEU A 58 -4.23 -4.52 10.50
CA LEU A 58 -4.95 -3.69 9.53
C LEU A 58 -4.48 -2.24 9.54
N ARG A 59 -4.16 -1.69 10.72
CA ARG A 59 -3.64 -0.33 10.83
C ARG A 59 -2.25 -0.20 10.21
N SER A 60 -1.35 -1.13 10.48
CA SER A 60 -0.02 -1.14 9.86
C SER A 60 -0.10 -1.23 8.34
N ALA A 61 -1.00 -2.06 7.80
CA ALA A 61 -1.25 -2.14 6.36
C ALA A 61 -1.74 -0.80 5.79
N MET A 62 -2.74 -0.20 6.43
CA MET A 62 -3.26 1.11 6.03
C MET A 62 -2.20 2.21 6.06
N ASP A 63 -1.32 2.22 7.06
CA ASP A 63 -0.26 3.22 7.17
C ASP A 63 0.71 3.10 5.97
N ILE A 64 1.06 1.88 5.54
CA ILE A 64 1.91 1.63 4.37
C ILE A 64 1.24 2.11 3.08
N VAL A 65 -0.02 1.74 2.83
CA VAL A 65 -0.75 2.20 1.63
C VAL A 65 -0.89 3.72 1.65
N SER A 66 -1.20 4.31 2.80
CA SER A 66 -1.43 5.76 2.93
C SER A 66 -0.21 6.60 2.55
N MET A 67 0.99 6.11 2.88
CA MET A 67 2.24 6.78 2.53
C MET A 67 2.41 6.84 1.01
N ASN A 68 2.12 5.73 0.33
CA ASN A 68 2.21 5.63 -1.13
C ASN A 68 1.10 6.44 -1.82
N VAL A 69 -0.13 6.44 -1.30
CA VAL A 69 -1.23 7.27 -1.85
C VAL A 69 -0.89 8.75 -1.80
N ARG A 70 -0.22 9.22 -0.74
CA ARG A 70 0.20 10.62 -0.60
C ARG A 70 1.38 10.99 -1.51
N GLN A 71 2.15 10.01 -1.96
CA GLN A 71 3.29 10.20 -2.87
C GLN A 71 2.93 9.92 -4.32
N ALA A 72 1.77 9.28 -4.58
CA ALA A 72 1.28 9.04 -5.91
C ALA A 72 1.15 10.35 -6.69
N GLY A 73 1.63 10.35 -7.93
CA GLY A 73 1.67 11.54 -8.78
C GLY A 73 2.86 12.47 -8.55
N GLU A 74 3.77 12.15 -7.64
CA GLU A 74 5.01 12.92 -7.48
C GLU A 74 5.85 12.88 -8.77
N ASN A 75 6.24 14.06 -9.25
CA ASN A 75 7.07 14.27 -10.45
C ASN A 75 6.49 13.65 -11.74
N LEU A 76 5.17 13.43 -11.79
CA LEU A 76 4.48 12.91 -12.95
C LEU A 76 3.75 14.02 -13.71
N GLU A 77 3.73 13.91 -15.04
CA GLU A 77 2.92 14.77 -15.90
C GLU A 77 1.43 14.48 -15.71
N GLY A 78 0.57 15.49 -15.92
CA GLY A 78 -0.87 15.32 -15.73
C GLY A 78 -1.51 14.28 -16.62
N SER A 79 -1.00 14.08 -17.83
CA SER A 79 -1.48 13.09 -18.78
C SER A 79 -1.11 11.64 -18.43
N PHE A 80 -0.22 11.44 -17.47
CA PHE A 80 0.23 10.11 -17.05
C PHE A 80 -0.64 9.61 -15.87
N PRO A 81 -1.27 8.43 -15.97
CA PRO A 81 -2.13 7.93 -14.90
C PRO A 81 -1.29 7.50 -13.69
N SER A 82 -1.29 8.31 -12.64
CA SER A 82 -0.53 8.01 -11.42
C SER A 82 -1.22 7.00 -10.49
N LEU A 83 -2.53 6.78 -10.69
CA LEU A 83 -3.35 5.88 -9.91
C LEU A 83 -4.21 5.09 -10.87
N LEU A 84 -4.19 3.76 -10.75
CA LEU A 84 -5.13 2.88 -11.43
C LEU A 84 -5.87 2.04 -10.39
N LEU A 85 -7.14 1.81 -10.63
CA LEU A 85 -8.01 1.04 -9.76
C LEU A 85 -8.77 0.03 -10.60
N SER A 86 -8.64 -1.25 -10.27
CA SER A 86 -9.48 -2.29 -10.83
C SER A 86 -10.31 -2.97 -9.75
N ASP A 87 -11.60 -3.12 -10.02
CA ASP A 87 -12.56 -3.85 -9.18
C ASP A 87 -12.58 -5.31 -9.63
N SER A 88 -12.22 -6.23 -8.73
CA SER A 88 -12.34 -7.67 -8.97
C SER A 88 -13.34 -8.27 -7.99
N ALA A 89 -14.43 -8.81 -8.56
CA ALA A 89 -15.52 -9.38 -7.78
C ALA A 89 -15.09 -10.58 -6.91
N ASP A 90 -14.03 -11.29 -7.29
CA ASP A 90 -13.61 -12.54 -6.66
C ASP A 90 -12.39 -12.39 -5.73
N ASP A 91 -11.46 -11.46 -6.03
CA ASP A 91 -10.18 -11.33 -5.31
C ASP A 91 -10.01 -9.98 -4.56
N GLY A 92 -11.05 -9.14 -4.56
CA GLY A 92 -10.99 -7.79 -4.01
C GLY A 92 -10.34 -6.80 -4.99
N ASP A 93 -10.37 -5.53 -4.62
CA ASP A 93 -9.89 -4.47 -5.52
C ASP A 93 -8.36 -4.51 -5.61
N SER A 94 -7.81 -4.09 -6.75
CA SER A 94 -6.38 -3.86 -6.92
C SER A 94 -6.10 -2.36 -7.10
N LEU A 95 -5.07 -1.87 -6.41
CA LEU A 95 -4.69 -0.47 -6.43
C LEU A 95 -3.24 -0.31 -6.89
N VAL A 96 -3.06 0.32 -8.05
CA VAL A 96 -1.75 0.67 -8.59
C VAL A 96 -1.48 2.14 -8.31
N LEU A 97 -0.32 2.43 -7.71
CA LEU A 97 0.15 3.77 -7.39
C LEU A 97 1.52 3.99 -8.02
N ARG A 98 1.71 5.11 -8.70
CA ARG A 98 2.94 5.42 -9.42
C ARG A 98 3.51 6.77 -9.00
N ARG A 99 4.84 6.85 -8.97
CA ARG A 99 5.60 8.10 -8.82
C ARG A 99 6.83 8.08 -9.70
N ASN A 100 7.29 9.25 -10.11
CA ASN A 100 8.55 9.40 -10.82
C ASN A 100 9.68 9.69 -9.83
N LEU A 101 10.78 8.96 -9.95
CA LEU A 101 11.92 8.99 -9.03
C LEU A 101 12.85 10.17 -9.30
N ILE A 102 12.79 10.72 -10.51
CA ILE A 102 13.48 11.93 -10.95
C ILE A 102 12.47 12.94 -11.52
N SER A 103 12.84 14.21 -11.58
CA SER A 103 11.91 15.25 -12.06
C SER A 103 11.86 15.34 -13.58
N ASP A 104 12.97 15.03 -14.26
CA ASP A 104 13.03 15.12 -15.71
C ASP A 104 12.41 13.88 -16.37
N VAL A 105 11.77 14.11 -17.51
CA VAL A 105 11.15 13.07 -18.35
C VAL A 105 11.78 13.19 -19.74
N LEU A 106 12.09 12.06 -20.36
CA LEU A 106 12.64 12.02 -21.71
C LEU A 106 11.53 11.71 -22.71
N THR A 107 11.51 12.41 -23.84
CA THR A 107 10.60 12.11 -24.96
C THR A 107 11.32 11.24 -25.98
N LEU A 108 10.62 10.25 -26.54
CA LEU A 108 11.13 9.44 -27.63
C LEU A 108 11.14 10.25 -28.94
N CYS A 109 12.25 10.23 -29.67
CA CYS A 109 12.46 11.07 -30.85
C CYS A 109 12.54 10.31 -32.17
N GLU A 110 12.47 8.98 -32.13
CA GLU A 110 12.39 8.10 -33.30
C GLU A 110 11.39 6.99 -33.00
N ASP A 111 10.56 6.63 -33.99
CA ASP A 111 9.63 5.51 -33.84
C ASP A 111 10.41 4.22 -33.54
N VAL A 112 9.97 3.49 -32.53
CA VAL A 112 10.59 2.22 -32.14
C VAL A 112 9.62 1.07 -32.35
N ASN A 113 10.16 -0.07 -32.78
CA ASN A 113 9.37 -1.28 -32.98
C ASN A 113 9.70 -2.30 -31.89
N ALA A 114 8.76 -3.21 -31.64
CA ALA A 114 8.95 -4.35 -30.75
C ALA A 114 10.25 -5.10 -31.09
N GLY A 115 11.00 -5.45 -30.05
CA GLY A 115 12.31 -6.11 -30.16
C GLY A 115 13.51 -5.15 -30.26
N GLN A 116 13.31 -3.85 -30.44
CA GLN A 116 14.42 -2.89 -30.39
C GLN A 116 14.94 -2.71 -28.96
N THR A 117 16.24 -2.42 -28.85
CA THR A 117 16.98 -2.29 -27.57
C THR A 117 17.63 -0.91 -27.41
N ARG A 118 17.28 0.06 -28.27
CA ARG A 118 17.84 1.41 -28.24
C ARG A 118 16.74 2.42 -28.49
N LEU A 119 16.63 3.38 -27.58
CA LEU A 119 15.65 4.48 -27.63
C LEU A 119 16.40 5.78 -27.87
N PHE A 120 16.14 6.46 -28.99
CA PHE A 120 16.71 7.78 -29.24
C PHE A 120 15.85 8.86 -28.59
N VAL A 121 16.48 9.67 -27.74
CA VAL A 121 15.84 10.78 -27.02
C VAL A 121 16.31 12.15 -27.53
N SER A 122 17.19 12.15 -28.53
CA SER A 122 17.60 13.34 -29.27
C SER A 122 18.13 12.91 -30.63
N LEU A 123 17.87 13.73 -31.65
CA LEU A 123 18.42 13.55 -32.99
C LEU A 123 19.02 14.87 -33.49
N SER A 124 20.16 14.80 -34.16
CA SER A 124 20.87 15.94 -34.76
C SER A 124 20.05 16.68 -35.82
N THR A 125 19.07 16.01 -36.42
CA THR A 125 18.15 16.57 -37.40
C THR A 125 16.81 17.02 -36.82
N ALA A 126 16.56 16.80 -35.52
CA ALA A 126 15.29 17.15 -34.91
C ALA A 126 15.08 18.67 -34.88
N THR A 127 13.87 19.08 -35.22
CA THR A 127 13.41 20.46 -35.08
C THR A 127 12.54 20.66 -33.85
N GLU A 128 11.95 19.58 -33.33
CA GLU A 128 11.09 19.61 -32.16
C GLU A 128 11.90 19.90 -30.90
N PRO A 129 11.51 20.88 -30.07
CA PRO A 129 12.29 21.31 -28.91
C PRO A 129 12.67 20.17 -27.95
N GLU A 130 11.78 19.19 -27.75
CA GLU A 130 11.99 18.05 -26.85
C GLU A 130 13.04 17.05 -27.38
N CYS A 131 13.38 17.13 -28.67
CA CYS A 131 14.31 16.22 -29.33
C CYS A 131 15.65 16.88 -29.72
N ILE A 132 15.86 18.14 -29.33
CA ILE A 132 17.10 18.86 -29.56
C ILE A 132 18.08 18.55 -28.43
N ALA A 133 19.27 18.06 -28.79
CA ALA A 133 20.39 17.75 -27.90
C ALA A 133 20.60 18.72 -26.73
N SER A 134 20.61 20.03 -27.01
CA SER A 134 20.86 21.06 -25.99
C SER A 134 19.80 21.12 -24.90
N ASN A 135 18.58 20.66 -25.18
CA ASN A 135 17.46 20.66 -24.25
C ASN A 135 17.39 19.34 -23.46
N VAL A 136 17.92 18.25 -24.02
CA VAL A 136 17.83 16.90 -23.46
C VAL A 136 19.04 16.52 -22.62
N VAL A 137 20.19 17.19 -22.83
CA VAL A 137 21.46 16.83 -22.16
C VAL A 137 21.37 16.78 -20.63
N ALA A 138 20.59 17.67 -20.00
CA ALA A 138 20.41 17.70 -18.56
C ALA A 138 19.63 16.46 -18.07
N ALA A 139 18.46 16.20 -18.65
CA ALA A 139 17.63 15.03 -18.36
C ALA A 139 18.38 13.71 -18.63
N HIS A 140 19.08 13.61 -19.76
CA HIS A 140 19.88 12.43 -20.10
C HIS A 140 21.00 12.17 -19.09
N THR A 141 21.64 13.25 -18.60
CA THR A 141 22.64 13.16 -17.54
C THR A 141 22.00 12.70 -16.22
N GLU A 142 20.83 13.24 -15.85
CA GLU A 142 20.11 12.83 -14.63
C GLU A 142 19.74 11.33 -14.66
N PHE A 143 19.24 10.82 -15.79
CA PHE A 143 18.98 9.39 -15.98
C PHE A 143 20.26 8.55 -15.79
N SER A 144 21.37 8.99 -16.38
CA SER A 144 22.66 8.31 -16.28
C SER A 144 23.21 8.29 -14.85
N ASP A 145 23.12 9.42 -14.17
CA ASP A 145 23.55 9.60 -12.77
C ASP A 145 22.71 8.74 -11.83
N TYR A 146 21.39 8.71 -12.03
CA TYR A 146 20.51 7.86 -11.23
C TYR A 146 20.83 6.37 -11.42
N ARG A 147 21.01 5.91 -12.68
CA ARG A 147 21.43 4.53 -12.96
C ARG A 147 22.74 4.22 -12.24
N SER A 148 23.76 5.06 -12.41
CA SER A 148 25.07 4.85 -11.78
C SER A 148 25.00 4.79 -10.23
N ALA A 149 23.99 5.41 -9.61
CA ALA A 149 23.77 5.39 -8.18
C ALA A 149 22.96 4.16 -7.67
N ASN A 150 22.11 3.55 -8.52
CA ASN A 150 21.14 2.52 -8.13
C ASN A 150 21.35 1.21 -8.89
N GLU A 151 22.62 0.78 -9.01
CA GLU A 151 23.05 -0.41 -9.75
C GLU A 151 23.14 -0.19 -11.27
N ASP A 152 24.02 -0.92 -11.96
CA ASP A 152 24.27 -0.70 -13.39
C ASP A 152 23.04 -0.89 -14.29
N THR A 153 21.98 -1.53 -13.77
CA THR A 153 20.69 -1.69 -14.45
C THR A 153 19.59 -1.17 -13.55
N VAL A 154 18.79 -0.22 -14.07
CA VAL A 154 17.58 0.28 -13.40
C VAL A 154 16.40 0.10 -14.34
N ARG A 155 15.17 0.11 -13.82
CA ARG A 155 13.97 0.04 -14.66
C ARG A 155 13.49 1.42 -15.06
N VAL A 156 13.04 1.52 -16.30
CA VAL A 156 12.36 2.70 -16.83
C VAL A 156 11.03 2.25 -17.41
N PHE A 157 10.04 3.14 -17.38
CA PHE A 157 8.72 2.90 -17.93
C PHE A 157 8.56 3.70 -19.21
N VAL A 158 8.32 2.99 -20.33
CA VAL A 158 8.06 3.60 -21.64
C VAL A 158 6.55 3.68 -21.80
N TYR A 159 6.03 4.87 -22.07
CA TYR A 159 4.58 5.13 -22.08
C TYR A 159 4.17 5.99 -23.27
N ASP A 160 3.25 5.50 -24.11
CA ASP A 160 2.62 6.29 -25.16
C ASP A 160 1.40 7.02 -24.62
N ARG A 161 1.44 8.35 -24.65
CA ARG A 161 0.38 9.22 -24.15
C ARG A 161 -0.91 9.13 -24.97
N ILE A 162 -0.85 8.64 -26.20
CA ILE A 162 -1.99 8.51 -27.11
C ILE A 162 -2.66 7.14 -27.00
N SER A 163 -1.90 6.04 -27.12
CA SER A 163 -2.47 4.69 -26.96
C SER A 163 -2.77 4.35 -25.51
N LYS A 164 -2.19 5.09 -24.55
CA LYS A 164 -2.27 4.84 -23.10
C LYS A 164 -1.65 3.52 -22.66
N GLU A 165 -0.83 2.92 -23.52
CA GLU A 165 -0.08 1.70 -23.25
C GLU A 165 1.33 2.05 -22.74
N GLY A 166 1.88 1.18 -21.91
CA GLY A 166 3.27 1.29 -21.49
C GLY A 166 3.80 -0.02 -20.94
N GLU A 167 5.12 -0.10 -20.81
CA GLU A 167 5.81 -1.26 -20.28
C GLU A 167 7.07 -0.86 -19.50
N PHE A 168 7.46 -1.69 -18.53
CA PHE A 168 8.76 -1.59 -17.89
C PHE A 168 9.83 -2.26 -18.74
N VAL A 169 10.95 -1.57 -18.92
CA VAL A 169 12.17 -2.12 -19.54
C VAL A 169 13.39 -1.86 -18.66
N ASP A 170 14.36 -2.75 -18.75
CA ASP A 170 15.64 -2.61 -18.06
C ASP A 170 16.52 -1.61 -18.82
N PHE A 171 16.80 -0.46 -18.22
CA PHE A 171 17.76 0.53 -18.69
C PHE A 171 19.18 0.13 -18.28
N THR A 172 19.97 -0.29 -19.27
CA THR A 172 21.28 -0.94 -19.07
C THR A 172 22.47 -0.03 -19.39
N GLY A 173 22.24 1.06 -20.11
CA GLY A 173 23.30 1.97 -20.52
C GLY A 173 22.77 3.13 -21.34
N ASN A 174 23.61 4.13 -21.57
CA ASN A 174 23.26 5.31 -22.35
C ASN A 174 24.50 5.80 -23.10
N GLY A 175 24.28 6.60 -24.14
CA GLY A 175 25.38 7.20 -24.88
C GLY A 175 24.94 8.32 -25.80
N ASP A 176 25.92 8.86 -26.52
CA ASP A 176 25.71 9.84 -27.57
C ASP A 176 26.46 9.47 -28.85
N ILE A 177 25.98 9.98 -29.99
CA ILE A 177 26.67 9.96 -31.26
C ILE A 177 26.96 11.40 -31.66
N GLY A 178 28.25 11.76 -31.66
CA GLY A 178 28.71 13.09 -32.08
C GLY A 178 28.26 14.24 -31.16
N GLY A 179 27.83 13.96 -29.93
CA GLY A 179 27.30 14.94 -28.98
C GLY A 179 25.92 15.49 -29.34
N THR A 180 25.25 14.92 -30.35
CA THR A 180 23.97 15.42 -30.88
C THR A 180 22.85 14.39 -30.87
N ASP A 181 23.17 13.10 -31.01
CA ASP A 181 22.15 12.05 -30.94
C ASP A 181 22.30 11.32 -29.61
N TYR A 182 21.39 11.54 -28.67
CA TYR A 182 21.42 10.88 -27.37
C TYR A 182 20.48 9.67 -27.38
N TYR A 183 20.92 8.58 -26.77
CA TYR A 183 20.12 7.35 -26.69
C TYR A 183 20.24 6.67 -25.32
N LEU A 184 19.26 5.81 -25.05
CA LEU A 184 19.22 4.85 -23.95
C LEU A 184 19.28 3.44 -24.52
N ASP A 185 20.15 2.58 -23.99
CA ASP A 185 20.16 1.14 -24.25
C ASP A 185 19.27 0.44 -23.22
N VAL A 186 18.27 -0.29 -23.70
CA VAL A 186 17.23 -0.95 -22.90
C VAL A 186 17.09 -2.44 -23.24
N SER A 187 16.41 -3.22 -22.39
CA SER A 187 15.91 -4.54 -22.78
C SER A 187 14.95 -4.45 -23.98
N SER A 188 14.76 -5.55 -24.70
CA SER A 188 13.89 -5.57 -25.88
C SER A 188 12.46 -5.18 -25.52
N LEU A 189 11.92 -4.16 -26.21
CA LEU A 189 10.52 -3.76 -26.09
C LEU A 189 9.58 -4.90 -26.53
N SER A 190 8.43 -5.01 -25.89
CA SER A 190 7.36 -5.92 -26.30
C SER A 190 6.39 -5.29 -27.30
N GLN A 191 6.35 -3.96 -27.38
CA GLN A 191 5.40 -3.19 -28.18
C GLN A 191 6.10 -2.16 -29.08
N ASP A 192 5.33 -1.62 -30.04
CA ASP A 192 5.75 -0.51 -30.90
C ASP A 192 5.40 0.82 -30.21
N TYR A 193 6.24 1.84 -30.34
CA TYR A 193 6.00 3.18 -29.78
C TYR A 193 6.31 4.26 -30.82
N ASN A 194 5.44 5.26 -30.89
CA ASN A 194 5.62 6.39 -31.80
C ASN A 194 6.47 7.48 -31.16
N ALA A 195 7.32 8.12 -31.96
CA ALA A 195 8.03 9.31 -31.55
C ALA A 195 7.06 10.42 -31.13
N GLU A 196 7.54 11.36 -30.31
CA GLU A 196 6.83 12.56 -29.83
C GLU A 196 5.64 12.29 -28.89
N THR A 197 4.95 11.15 -29.01
CA THR A 197 3.84 10.78 -28.12
C THR A 197 4.30 9.95 -26.95
N THR A 198 5.43 9.27 -27.09
CA THR A 198 6.01 8.41 -26.06
C THR A 198 6.98 9.15 -25.16
N SER A 199 6.77 8.98 -23.86
CA SER A 199 7.62 9.49 -22.79
C SER A 199 8.26 8.33 -22.03
N ILE A 200 9.49 8.53 -21.58
CA ILE A 200 10.29 7.57 -20.83
C ILE A 200 10.45 8.14 -19.43
N TYR A 201 9.99 7.38 -18.46
CA TYR A 201 9.98 7.76 -17.06
C TYR A 201 10.85 6.81 -16.23
N MET A 202 11.35 7.30 -15.10
CA MET A 202 12.01 6.46 -14.11
C MET A 202 11.06 6.28 -12.94
N LEU A 203 10.14 5.33 -13.11
CA LEU A 203 9.02 5.17 -12.18
C LEU A 203 9.31 4.14 -11.11
N GLU A 204 8.66 4.36 -9.97
CA GLU A 204 8.35 3.30 -9.04
C GLU A 204 6.84 3.08 -9.05
N GLU A 205 6.44 1.81 -9.17
CA GLU A 205 5.05 1.39 -9.13
C GLU A 205 4.79 0.49 -7.93
N PHE A 206 3.70 0.75 -7.23
CA PHE A 206 3.22 -0.06 -6.12
C PHE A 206 1.85 -0.62 -6.48
N LEU A 207 1.74 -1.95 -6.57
CA LEU A 207 0.47 -2.65 -6.69
C LEU A 207 0.10 -3.27 -5.34
N PHE A 208 -1.10 -2.96 -4.86
CA PHE A 208 -1.70 -3.57 -3.67
C PHE A 208 -2.89 -4.43 -4.05
N GLU A 209 -2.92 -5.67 -3.56
CA GLU A 209 -4.03 -6.61 -3.74
C GLU A 209 -4.07 -7.62 -2.58
N VAL A 210 -5.19 -8.35 -2.45
CA VAL A 210 -5.34 -9.44 -1.49
C VAL A 210 -5.23 -10.77 -2.21
N GLU A 211 -4.32 -11.63 -1.75
CA GLU A 211 -4.29 -13.01 -2.20
C GLU A 211 -5.33 -13.82 -1.40
N SER A 212 -6.47 -14.07 -2.03
CA SER A 212 -7.64 -14.72 -1.41
C SER A 212 -7.34 -16.11 -0.83
N GLY A 213 -6.41 -16.86 -1.44
CA GLY A 213 -6.01 -18.19 -1.00
C GLY A 213 -5.21 -18.21 0.32
N GLU A 214 -4.37 -17.20 0.54
CA GLU A 214 -3.49 -17.10 1.73
C GLU A 214 -3.98 -16.08 2.76
N GLU A 215 -4.98 -15.26 2.39
CA GLU A 215 -5.46 -14.12 3.18
C GLU A 215 -4.35 -13.13 3.51
N THR A 216 -3.47 -12.93 2.54
CA THR A 216 -2.32 -12.04 2.67
C THR A 216 -2.57 -10.81 1.82
N PHE A 217 -2.40 -9.64 2.43
CA PHE A 217 -2.36 -8.39 1.71
C PHE A 217 -0.94 -8.19 1.18
N LEU A 218 -0.81 -8.19 -0.14
CA LEU A 218 0.46 -8.17 -0.84
C LEU A 218 0.76 -6.78 -1.41
N LEU A 219 2.05 -6.48 -1.50
CA LEU A 219 2.59 -5.35 -2.23
C LEU A 219 3.57 -5.87 -3.28
N TYR A 220 3.37 -5.47 -4.53
CA TYR A 220 4.32 -5.67 -5.62
C TYR A 220 4.97 -4.35 -5.98
N VAL A 221 6.26 -4.38 -6.27
CA VAL A 221 7.04 -3.19 -6.63
C VAL A 221 7.58 -3.35 -8.06
N ASP A 222 7.15 -2.46 -8.94
CA ASP A 222 7.44 -2.40 -10.37
C ASP A 222 7.21 -3.75 -11.08
N GLU A 223 6.00 -4.31 -11.03
CA GLU A 223 5.64 -5.55 -11.75
C GLU A 223 6.50 -6.80 -11.41
N LYS A 224 7.23 -6.82 -10.29
CA LYS A 224 7.89 -8.05 -9.78
C LYS A 224 6.89 -8.99 -9.12
N PHE A 225 6.06 -9.63 -9.94
CA PHE A 225 5.00 -10.55 -9.49
C PHE A 225 5.53 -11.85 -8.84
N ASP A 226 6.80 -12.18 -9.05
CA ASP A 226 7.46 -13.34 -8.46
C ASP A 226 8.03 -13.11 -7.06
N GLU A 227 8.13 -11.84 -6.63
CA GLU A 227 8.67 -11.43 -5.33
C GLU A 227 7.71 -10.52 -4.54
N PRO A 228 6.45 -10.93 -4.29
CA PRO A 228 5.52 -10.11 -3.51
C PRO A 228 5.99 -9.89 -2.07
N GLN A 229 5.75 -8.70 -1.54
CA GLN A 229 5.99 -8.37 -0.14
C GLN A 229 4.69 -8.50 0.66
N ALA A 230 4.68 -9.39 1.65
CA ALA A 230 3.56 -9.51 2.57
C ALA A 230 3.48 -8.27 3.49
N VAL A 231 2.46 -7.44 3.29
CA VAL A 231 2.20 -6.23 4.08
C VAL A 231 1.47 -6.58 5.37
N ALA A 232 0.47 -7.45 5.28
CA ALA A 232 -0.35 -7.86 6.41
C ALA A 232 -0.97 -9.25 6.17
N PHE A 233 -1.16 -9.99 7.26
CA PHE A 233 -1.75 -11.34 7.22
C PHE A 233 -3.19 -11.38 7.71
N SER A 234 -3.94 -12.42 7.35
CA SER A 234 -5.34 -12.58 7.73
C SER A 234 -6.23 -11.41 7.28
N VAL A 235 -5.91 -10.84 6.12
CA VAL A 235 -6.71 -9.85 5.41
C VAL A 235 -7.54 -10.61 4.37
N THR A 236 -8.85 -10.47 4.44
CA THR A 236 -9.80 -11.24 3.62
C THR A 236 -10.41 -10.44 2.49
N ASP A 237 -10.36 -9.11 2.58
CA ASP A 237 -11.04 -8.22 1.63
C ASP A 237 -10.37 -6.84 1.68
N PHE A 238 -10.09 -6.30 0.51
CA PHE A 238 -9.55 -4.97 0.27
C PHE A 238 -10.45 -4.28 -0.74
N GLN A 239 -11.00 -3.14 -0.33
CA GLN A 239 -11.88 -2.34 -1.17
C GLN A 239 -11.33 -0.92 -1.25
N VAL A 240 -11.40 -0.36 -2.45
CA VAL A 240 -10.94 0.97 -2.78
C VAL A 240 -12.05 1.68 -3.54
N SER A 241 -12.33 2.91 -3.13
CA SER A 241 -13.21 3.78 -3.90
C SER A 241 -12.61 5.17 -3.98
N LEU A 242 -12.77 5.80 -5.12
CA LEU A 242 -12.28 7.15 -5.39
C LEU A 242 -13.46 8.10 -5.29
N GLN A 243 -13.31 9.14 -4.47
CA GLN A 243 -14.22 10.29 -4.48
C GLN A 243 -13.63 11.33 -5.42
N MET A 244 -14.36 11.70 -6.46
CA MET A 244 -13.95 12.68 -7.47
C MET A 244 -14.35 14.09 -7.02
N GLN A 245 -13.67 15.12 -7.52
CA GLN A 245 -13.97 16.53 -7.23
C GLN A 245 -15.38 16.96 -7.66
N ASN A 246 -15.97 16.27 -8.64
CA ASN A 246 -17.35 16.48 -9.07
C ASN A 246 -18.39 15.85 -8.12
N GLY A 247 -17.95 15.15 -7.07
CA GLY A 247 -18.78 14.45 -6.07
C GLY A 247 -19.21 13.04 -6.46
N SER A 248 -18.77 12.51 -7.61
CA SER A 248 -19.00 11.11 -7.97
C SER A 248 -18.09 10.17 -7.17
N THR A 249 -18.55 8.93 -6.99
CA THR A 249 -17.73 7.84 -6.47
C THR A 249 -17.44 6.88 -7.61
N VAL A 250 -16.18 6.53 -7.79
CA VAL A 250 -15.68 5.64 -8.84
C VAL A 250 -15.00 4.44 -8.17
N SER A 251 -15.33 3.24 -8.63
CA SER A 251 -14.71 1.97 -8.18
C SER A 251 -13.74 1.37 -9.19
N GLU A 252 -13.57 2.01 -10.35
CA GLU A 252 -12.65 1.56 -11.39
C GLU A 252 -12.08 2.79 -12.10
N LEU A 253 -10.75 2.88 -12.19
CA LEU A 253 -10.05 3.96 -12.87
C LEU A 253 -8.99 3.36 -13.77
N ASN A 254 -9.33 3.26 -15.05
CA ASN A 254 -8.47 2.73 -16.10
C ASN A 254 -7.95 3.85 -16.99
N PRO A 255 -6.85 3.63 -17.74
CA PRO A 255 -6.29 4.64 -18.65
C PRO A 255 -7.28 5.13 -19.73
N ASP A 256 -8.28 4.31 -20.08
CA ASP A 256 -9.32 4.61 -21.06
C ASP A 256 -10.55 5.32 -20.48
N SER A 257 -10.61 5.49 -19.16
CA SER A 257 -11.75 6.15 -18.52
C SER A 257 -11.73 7.66 -18.82
N SER A 258 -12.91 8.28 -18.86
CA SER A 258 -13.02 9.73 -19.02
C SER A 258 -12.64 10.50 -17.75
N ASP A 259 -12.54 9.81 -16.63
CA ASP A 259 -12.18 10.38 -15.34
C ASP A 259 -10.65 10.49 -15.26
N GLU A 260 -10.14 11.67 -14.93
CA GLU A 260 -8.70 11.88 -14.79
C GLU A 260 -8.29 11.66 -13.33
N TRP A 261 -7.12 11.04 -13.11
CA TRP A 261 -6.58 10.86 -11.76
C TRP A 261 -6.38 12.20 -11.02
N GLN A 262 -6.20 13.29 -11.76
CA GLN A 262 -6.07 14.64 -11.19
C GLN A 262 -7.37 15.14 -10.53
N ASP A 263 -8.52 14.60 -10.97
CA ASP A 263 -9.83 14.92 -10.43
C ASP A 263 -10.17 14.12 -9.17
N ILE A 264 -9.29 13.23 -8.70
CA ILE A 264 -9.49 12.51 -7.45
C ILE A 264 -9.40 13.50 -6.29
N GLN A 265 -10.47 13.63 -5.52
CA GLN A 265 -10.52 14.38 -4.27
C GLN A 265 -9.99 13.56 -3.10
N GLU A 266 -10.40 12.29 -2.99
CA GLU A 266 -10.08 11.43 -1.84
C GLU A 266 -10.08 9.96 -2.26
N VAL A 267 -9.11 9.20 -1.76
CA VAL A 267 -9.03 7.74 -1.88
C VAL A 267 -9.55 7.13 -0.59
N VAL A 268 -10.67 6.41 -0.65
CA VAL A 268 -11.28 5.72 0.48
C VAL A 268 -10.90 4.26 0.43
N LEU A 269 -10.10 3.82 1.40
CA LEU A 269 -9.66 2.45 1.56
C LEU A 269 -10.46 1.75 2.66
N ARG A 270 -10.74 0.46 2.43
CA ARG A 270 -11.33 -0.42 3.42
C ARG A 270 -10.61 -1.76 3.40
N LEU A 271 -10.10 -2.17 4.55
CA LEU A 271 -9.52 -3.49 4.75
C LEU A 271 -10.34 -4.26 5.77
N THR A 272 -10.69 -5.49 5.44
CA THR A 272 -11.33 -6.44 6.33
C THR A 272 -10.35 -7.55 6.65
N GLY A 273 -10.18 -7.84 7.94
CA GLY A 273 -9.35 -8.93 8.41
C GLY A 273 -10.08 -9.81 9.41
N ARG A 274 -9.57 -11.03 9.57
CA ARG A 274 -10.15 -12.02 10.49
C ARG A 274 -9.11 -12.64 11.40
N GLY A 275 -9.57 -13.18 12.51
CA GLY A 275 -8.80 -14.01 13.42
C GLY A 275 -9.70 -15.05 14.05
N SER A 276 -9.14 -16.08 14.67
CA SER A 276 -9.93 -17.09 15.37
C SER A 276 -9.45 -17.30 16.80
N TRP A 277 -10.40 -17.48 17.71
CA TRP A 277 -10.14 -17.92 19.07
C TRP A 277 -11.09 -19.04 19.46
N LYS A 278 -10.55 -20.23 19.74
CA LYS A 278 -11.34 -21.43 20.06
C LYS A 278 -12.44 -21.73 19.03
N GLY A 279 -12.16 -21.52 17.74
CA GLY A 279 -13.12 -21.73 16.65
C GLY A 279 -14.19 -20.64 16.52
N LYS A 280 -14.20 -19.62 17.39
CA LYS A 280 -14.98 -18.40 17.16
C LYS A 280 -14.16 -17.46 16.29
N GLU A 281 -14.75 -17.06 15.17
CA GLU A 281 -14.18 -16.06 14.28
C GLU A 281 -14.38 -14.65 14.85
N VAL A 282 -13.35 -13.82 14.72
CA VAL A 282 -13.34 -12.41 15.07
C VAL A 282 -12.98 -11.66 13.78
N VAL A 283 -13.97 -11.02 13.18
CA VAL A 283 -13.79 -10.18 11.99
C VAL A 283 -13.68 -8.72 12.42
N SER A 284 -12.80 -7.96 11.78
CA SER A 284 -12.74 -6.52 11.93
C SER A 284 -12.51 -5.84 10.59
N THR A 285 -13.10 -4.67 10.44
CA THR A 285 -12.96 -3.85 9.25
C THR A 285 -12.43 -2.49 9.67
N LEU A 286 -11.40 -2.03 8.99
CA LEU A 286 -10.84 -0.70 9.12
C LEU A 286 -11.10 0.06 7.82
N SER A 287 -11.64 1.27 7.92
CA SER A 287 -11.77 2.17 6.78
C SER A 287 -11.07 3.48 7.09
N ALA A 288 -10.38 4.01 6.10
CA ALA A 288 -9.65 5.26 6.18
C ALA A 288 -9.69 5.96 4.83
N SER A 289 -9.50 7.27 4.86
CA SER A 289 -9.57 8.10 3.68
C SER A 289 -8.35 9.01 3.59
N TYR A 290 -7.85 9.18 2.36
CA TYR A 290 -6.55 9.79 2.10
C TYR A 290 -6.64 10.76 0.93
N PHE A 291 -5.94 11.89 1.04
CA PHE A 291 -5.85 12.89 -0.01
C PHE A 291 -4.58 12.63 -0.82
N PRO A 292 -4.69 12.34 -2.14
CA PRO A 292 -3.52 12.27 -3.01
C PRO A 292 -2.90 13.67 -3.18
N ARG A 293 -1.66 13.72 -3.67
CA ARG A 293 -0.92 14.98 -3.81
C ARG A 293 -1.48 15.91 -4.89
N ASN A 294 -2.17 15.35 -5.89
CA ASN A 294 -2.85 16.08 -6.97
C ASN A 294 -3.68 17.29 -6.48
N VAL A 295 -4.37 17.17 -5.35
CA VAL A 295 -5.25 18.23 -4.79
C VAL A 295 -4.46 19.47 -4.33
N LEU A 296 -3.14 19.38 -4.16
CA LEU A 296 -2.29 20.46 -3.62
C LEU A 296 -1.35 21.10 -4.65
N SER A 297 -1.27 20.57 -5.88
CA SER A 297 -0.29 21.00 -6.88
C SER A 297 -0.86 21.88 -8.00
N ASN A 298 -2.17 22.11 -8.03
CA ASN A 298 -2.85 23.01 -8.98
C ASN A 298 -3.07 24.42 -8.42
#